data_AF-A0A1Y0N660-F1
#
_entry.id   AF-A0A1Y0N660-F1
#
_cell.length_a   1.000
_cell.length_b   1.000
_cell.length_c   1.000
_cell.angle_alpha   90.00
_cell.angle_beta   90.00
_cell.angle_gamma   90.00
#
_symmetry.space_group_name_H-M   'P 1'
#
loop_
_entity.id
_entity.type
_entity.pdbx_description
1 polymer ?
#
loop_
_entity_poly.entity_id
_entity_poly.type
_entity_poly.pdbx_seq_one_letter_code
_entity_poly.pdbx_strand_id
1 'polypeptide(L)'
;MIFDPKSGALFADDGKFLKTVRCPLAIKSEQLSLLTPGGPDRFCHSCKKTIRNIDEWTDEQAQAAVELDRELCVFATSKAKNIVFLGSTGTNYSYERMFLDEDQQFIRIQTMRSLEAMADAEERGFELIFGDTGIDNDFGEAKYILYRNRSTGKLYWTGDYREMVTTSDALDKDSSAKFELIQSWFWVRSDKPFPLAAYAVPKELPVGTRVFLDDLIEDVLEQTRNQGCEKRVNAWPATWNGKTFDVDPPYKSDLVG
;
A
#
# COMPACT_ATOMS: atom_id res chain seq x y z
N MET A 1 -12.89 7.32 -21.39
CA MET A 1 -12.88 6.46 -20.18
C MET A 1 -12.99 7.26 -18.89
N ILE A 2 -13.48 6.61 -17.83
CA ILE A 2 -13.67 7.16 -16.49
C ILE A 2 -13.03 6.22 -15.45
N PHE A 3 -12.14 6.72 -14.60
CA PHE A 3 -11.48 5.92 -13.55
C PHE A 3 -11.86 6.40 -12.14
N ASP A 4 -12.35 5.50 -11.29
CA ASP A 4 -12.57 5.76 -9.87
C ASP A 4 -11.38 5.25 -9.04
N PRO A 5 -10.53 6.14 -8.50
CA PRO A 5 -9.37 5.75 -7.71
C PRO A 5 -9.73 5.12 -6.36
N LYS A 6 -10.95 5.32 -5.83
CA LYS A 6 -11.34 4.73 -4.54
C LYS A 6 -11.63 3.24 -4.67
N SER A 7 -12.41 2.86 -5.68
CA SER A 7 -12.74 1.45 -5.95
C SER A 7 -11.72 0.77 -6.88
N GLY A 8 -10.89 1.56 -7.55
CA GLY A 8 -10.04 1.09 -8.64
C GLY A 8 -10.83 0.71 -9.90
N ALA A 9 -12.12 1.08 -10.00
CA ALA A 9 -12.93 0.72 -11.14
C ALA A 9 -12.65 1.63 -12.36
N LEU A 10 -12.46 1.03 -13.52
CA LEU A 10 -12.33 1.68 -14.81
C LEU A 10 -13.61 1.43 -15.63
N PHE A 11 -14.17 2.51 -16.16
CA PHE A 11 -15.39 2.53 -16.96
C PHE A 11 -15.10 3.16 -18.33
N ALA A 12 -15.91 2.81 -19.32
CA ALA A 12 -16.05 3.57 -20.55
C ALA A 12 -16.88 4.84 -20.30
N ASP A 13 -16.89 5.76 -21.26
CA ASP A 13 -17.61 7.04 -21.20
C ASP A 13 -19.13 6.87 -21.17
N ASP A 14 -19.64 5.74 -21.67
CA ASP A 14 -21.05 5.34 -21.53
C ASP A 14 -21.40 4.78 -20.15
N GLY A 15 -20.43 4.71 -19.23
CA GLY A 15 -20.58 4.17 -17.88
C GLY A 15 -20.46 2.65 -17.78
N LYS A 16 -20.16 1.95 -18.88
CA LYS A 16 -19.94 0.50 -18.86
C LYS A 16 -18.66 0.18 -18.08
N PHE A 17 -18.77 -0.75 -17.14
CA PHE A 17 -17.62 -1.26 -16.40
C PHE A 17 -16.66 -2.02 -17.34
N LEU A 18 -15.39 -1.64 -17.33
CA LEU A 18 -14.34 -2.31 -18.08
C LEU A 18 -13.60 -3.30 -17.20
N LYS A 19 -12.95 -2.82 -16.12
CA LYS A 19 -12.25 -3.67 -15.16
C LYS A 19 -11.96 -2.95 -13.84
N THR A 20 -11.55 -3.72 -12.84
CA THR A 20 -10.87 -3.19 -11.66
C THR A 20 -9.37 -3.11 -11.96
N VAL A 21 -8.80 -1.91 -11.88
CA VAL A 21 -7.36 -1.63 -11.99
C VAL A 21 -6.76 -1.58 -10.61
N ARG A 22 -6.00 -2.61 -10.27
CA ARG A 22 -5.28 -2.69 -9.00
C ARG A 22 -4.01 -3.51 -9.17
N CYS A 23 -2.91 -3.03 -8.61
CA CYS A 23 -1.71 -3.83 -8.44
C CYS A 23 -1.80 -4.57 -7.09
N PRO A 24 -1.78 -5.91 -7.07
CA PRO A 24 -1.70 -6.67 -5.81
C PRO A 24 -0.44 -6.31 -5.01
N LEU A 25 0.63 -5.94 -5.73
CA LEU A 25 1.93 -5.58 -5.16
C LEU A 25 2.05 -4.09 -4.82
N ALA A 26 1.00 -3.29 -5.01
CA ALA A 26 0.98 -1.83 -4.83
C ALA A 26 2.12 -1.09 -5.57
N ILE A 27 2.64 -1.66 -6.66
CA ILE A 27 3.74 -1.08 -7.45
C ILE A 27 3.22 0.14 -8.21
N LYS A 28 3.90 1.28 -8.01
CA LYS A 28 3.61 2.53 -8.70
C LYS A 28 4.32 2.60 -10.06
N SER A 29 3.84 3.47 -10.93
CA SER A 29 4.28 3.53 -12.33
C SER A 29 5.77 3.87 -12.49
N GLU A 30 6.33 4.61 -11.53
CA GLU A 30 7.72 5.08 -11.51
C GLU A 30 8.71 3.95 -11.17
N GLN A 31 8.21 2.87 -10.58
CA GLN A 31 9.00 1.70 -10.19
C GLN A 31 9.11 0.66 -11.31
N LEU A 32 8.39 0.86 -12.40
CA LEU A 32 8.36 -0.08 -13.50
C LEU A 32 9.43 0.28 -14.52
N SER A 33 10.11 -0.75 -15.03
CA SER A 33 11.09 -0.58 -16.11
C SER A 33 10.38 -0.22 -17.41
N LEU A 34 11.03 0.55 -18.28
CA LEU A 34 10.57 0.70 -19.66
C LEU A 34 10.58 -0.66 -20.34
N LEU A 35 9.46 -1.06 -20.96
CA LEU A 35 9.41 -2.30 -21.73
C LEU A 35 10.31 -2.21 -22.96
N THR A 36 10.27 -1.07 -23.63
CA THR A 36 11.13 -0.73 -24.78
C THR A 36 11.65 0.70 -24.64
N PRO A 37 12.87 1.00 -25.10
CA PRO A 37 13.39 2.38 -25.11
C PRO A 37 12.44 3.31 -25.88
N GLY A 38 11.94 4.35 -25.21
CA GLY A 38 10.98 5.31 -25.79
C GLY A 38 9.53 4.81 -25.89
N GLY A 39 9.24 3.58 -25.47
CA GLY A 39 7.88 3.04 -25.42
C GLY A 39 7.07 3.58 -24.24
N PRO A 40 5.73 3.67 -24.37
CA PRO A 40 4.87 4.11 -23.27
C PRO A 40 4.64 2.99 -22.24
N ASP A 41 4.78 1.73 -22.66
CA ASP A 41 4.56 0.57 -21.81
C ASP A 41 5.69 0.34 -20.82
N ARG A 42 5.34 -0.40 -19.78
CA ARG A 42 6.22 -0.71 -18.67
C ARG A 42 6.28 -2.21 -18.42
N PHE A 43 7.34 -2.64 -17.77
CA PHE A 43 7.51 -4.02 -17.32
C PHE A 43 7.64 -4.07 -15.80
N CYS A 44 6.81 -4.89 -15.17
CA CYS A 44 6.91 -5.16 -13.75
C CYS A 44 7.79 -6.38 -13.52
N HIS A 45 8.93 -6.20 -12.85
CA HIS A 45 9.83 -7.32 -12.55
C HIS A 45 9.26 -8.27 -11.49
N SER A 46 8.47 -7.76 -10.54
CA SER A 46 7.93 -8.56 -9.45
C SER A 46 6.86 -9.55 -9.91
N CYS A 47 5.89 -9.11 -10.73
CA CYS A 47 4.87 -10.02 -11.28
C CYS A 47 5.18 -10.54 -12.69
N LYS A 48 6.29 -10.11 -13.29
CA LYS A 48 6.74 -10.46 -14.65
C LYS A 48 5.68 -10.20 -15.73
N LYS A 49 4.80 -9.23 -15.50
CA LYS A 49 3.77 -8.81 -16.45
C LYS A 49 4.15 -7.49 -17.12
N THR A 50 3.76 -7.38 -18.39
CA THR A 50 3.71 -6.10 -19.09
C THR A 50 2.56 -5.27 -18.51
N ILE A 51 2.85 -4.01 -18.19
CA ILE A 51 1.86 -3.03 -17.77
C ILE A 51 1.68 -2.03 -18.90
N ARG A 52 0.48 -2.00 -19.47
CA ARG A 52 0.14 -1.14 -20.61
C ARG A 52 -0.16 0.28 -20.14
N ASN A 53 0.45 1.26 -20.79
CA ASN A 53 0.03 2.64 -20.61
C ASN A 53 -1.24 2.90 -21.44
N ILE A 54 -2.27 3.44 -20.79
CA ILE A 54 -3.57 3.68 -21.41
C ILE A 54 -3.88 5.18 -21.61
N ASP A 55 -2.87 6.06 -21.51
CA ASP A 55 -3.05 7.53 -21.55
C ASP A 55 -3.73 8.02 -22.83
N GLU A 56 -3.46 7.33 -23.93
CA GLU A 56 -3.93 7.67 -25.28
C GLU A 56 -4.92 6.62 -25.83
N TRP A 57 -5.38 5.68 -25.00
CA TRP A 57 -6.35 4.65 -25.44
C TRP A 57 -7.75 5.23 -25.61
N THR A 58 -8.53 4.70 -26.55
CA THR A 58 -9.99 4.93 -26.64
C THR A 58 -10.75 3.88 -25.83
N ASP A 59 -12.04 4.11 -25.60
CA ASP A 59 -12.93 3.16 -24.92
C ASP A 59 -12.97 1.81 -25.65
N GLU A 60 -13.03 1.80 -26.98
CA GLU A 60 -13.05 0.58 -27.78
C GLU A 60 -11.74 -0.20 -27.67
N GLN A 61 -10.60 0.50 -27.66
CA GLN A 61 -9.29 -0.11 -27.48
C GLN A 61 -9.14 -0.73 -26.10
N ALA A 62 -9.54 0.00 -25.06
CA ALA A 62 -9.51 -0.49 -23.69
C ALA A 62 -10.44 -1.70 -23.51
N GLN A 63 -11.66 -1.63 -24.03
CA GLN A 63 -12.61 -2.74 -23.96
C GLN A 63 -12.08 -3.97 -24.68
N ALA A 64 -11.62 -3.84 -25.92
CA ALA A 64 -11.11 -4.96 -26.70
C ALA A 64 -9.88 -5.61 -26.03
N ALA A 65 -8.98 -4.81 -25.46
CA ALA A 65 -7.81 -5.32 -24.77
C ALA A 65 -8.17 -6.07 -23.48
N VAL A 66 -9.15 -5.58 -22.71
CA VAL A 66 -9.64 -6.23 -21.48
C VAL A 66 -10.45 -7.48 -21.76
N GLU A 67 -11.21 -7.51 -22.86
CA GLU A 67 -11.94 -8.71 -23.31
C GLU A 67 -10.97 -9.82 -23.75
N LEU A 68 -9.86 -9.44 -24.40
CA LEU A 68 -8.81 -10.37 -24.81
C LEU A 68 -8.01 -10.90 -23.60
N ASP A 69 -7.67 -10.03 -22.66
CA ASP A 69 -6.94 -10.37 -21.44
C ASP A 69 -7.54 -9.67 -20.22
N ARG A 70 -8.33 -10.43 -19.44
CA ARG A 70 -8.94 -9.91 -18.21
C ARG A 70 -7.90 -9.58 -17.14
N GLU A 71 -6.75 -10.24 -17.17
CA GLU A 71 -5.63 -10.08 -16.24
C GLU A 71 -4.65 -8.97 -16.65
N LEU A 72 -4.98 -8.24 -17.72
CA LEU A 72 -4.19 -7.14 -18.28
C LEU A 72 -3.85 -6.10 -17.20
N CYS A 73 -2.56 -5.86 -16.97
CA CYS A 73 -2.15 -4.76 -16.11
C CYS A 73 -2.13 -3.46 -16.93
N VAL A 74 -2.77 -2.42 -16.40
CA VAL A 74 -2.82 -1.08 -17.02
C VAL A 74 -2.40 -0.02 -16.02
N PHE A 75 -1.86 1.09 -16.53
CA PHE A 75 -1.65 2.30 -15.75
C PHE A 75 -1.93 3.54 -16.62
N ALA A 76 -2.30 4.62 -15.96
CA ALA A 76 -2.45 5.93 -16.56
C ALA A 76 -1.59 6.94 -15.80
N THR A 77 -1.10 7.96 -16.48
CA THR A 77 -0.36 9.08 -15.91
C THR A 77 -1.23 10.33 -15.89
N SER A 78 -0.72 11.39 -15.26
CA SER A 78 -1.36 12.72 -15.29
C SER A 78 -1.47 13.33 -16.69
N LYS A 79 -0.86 12.71 -17.72
CA LYS A 79 -0.95 13.15 -19.12
C LYS A 79 -2.09 12.49 -19.90
N ALA A 80 -2.83 11.55 -19.29
CA ALA A 80 -3.95 10.88 -19.94
C ALA A 80 -5.01 11.89 -20.40
N LYS A 81 -5.31 11.89 -21.69
CA LYS A 81 -6.29 12.82 -22.29
C LYS A 81 -7.70 12.23 -22.33
N ASN A 82 -7.78 10.91 -22.42
CA ASN A 82 -9.04 10.18 -22.61
C ASN A 82 -9.53 9.50 -21.32
N ILE A 83 -8.98 9.90 -20.16
CA ILE A 83 -9.34 9.33 -18.87
C ILE A 83 -9.74 10.45 -17.92
N VAL A 84 -11.00 10.42 -17.51
CA VAL A 84 -11.52 11.28 -16.44
C VAL A 84 -11.39 10.56 -15.12
N PHE A 85 -10.68 11.14 -14.17
CA PHE A 85 -10.55 10.58 -12.83
C PHE A 85 -11.70 11.08 -11.94
N LEU A 86 -12.51 10.16 -11.41
CA LEU A 86 -13.63 10.49 -10.52
C LEU A 86 -13.11 10.82 -9.13
N GLY A 87 -13.16 12.11 -8.79
CA GLY A 87 -12.55 12.64 -7.58
C GLY A 87 -11.08 12.97 -7.80
N SER A 88 -10.56 13.84 -6.94
CA SER A 88 -9.16 14.24 -6.93
C SER A 88 -8.23 13.01 -6.95
N THR A 89 -7.45 12.87 -8.02
CA THR A 89 -6.32 11.93 -8.14
C THR A 89 -5.32 12.22 -7.04
N GLY A 90 -5.49 11.60 -5.88
CA GLY A 90 -4.78 12.04 -4.70
C GLY A 90 -5.35 13.36 -4.17
N THR A 91 -5.65 13.36 -2.88
CA THR A 91 -5.59 14.53 -1.99
C THR A 91 -6.25 15.84 -2.45
N ASN A 92 -7.50 16.02 -2.01
CA ASN A 92 -8.00 17.35 -1.65
C ASN A 92 -7.28 17.90 -0.40
N TYR A 93 -5.95 17.99 -0.42
CA TYR A 93 -5.19 18.60 0.66
C TYR A 93 -4.26 19.66 0.12
N SER A 94 -4.49 20.90 0.58
CA SER A 94 -3.57 22.02 0.49
C SER A 94 -2.20 21.73 1.14
N TYR A 95 -2.08 20.70 1.98
CA TYR A 95 -0.87 20.37 2.74
C TYR A 95 0.13 19.50 1.99
N GLU A 96 -0.28 18.62 1.08
CA GLU A 96 0.70 17.97 0.19
C GLU A 96 1.46 19.03 -0.61
N ARG A 97 0.81 20.12 -1.05
CA ARG A 97 1.50 21.24 -1.69
C ARG A 97 2.47 22.02 -0.80
N MET A 98 2.38 21.94 0.54
CA MET A 98 3.38 22.57 1.41
C MET A 98 4.66 21.74 1.54
N PHE A 99 4.60 20.42 1.33
CA PHE A 99 5.77 19.54 1.40
C PHE A 99 6.27 19.08 0.01
N LEU A 100 5.47 19.23 -1.05
CA LEU A 100 5.88 18.95 -2.44
C LEU A 100 6.94 19.95 -2.98
N ASP A 101 7.12 21.12 -2.36
CA ASP A 101 8.26 22.00 -2.68
C ASP A 101 9.59 21.53 -2.04
N GLU A 102 9.54 20.58 -1.09
CA GLU A 102 10.70 19.93 -0.45
C GLU A 102 10.98 18.50 -0.99
N ASP A 103 10.32 18.11 -2.09
CA ASP A 103 10.32 16.76 -2.71
C ASP A 103 11.69 16.17 -3.09
N GLN A 104 12.80 16.88 -2.86
CA GLN A 104 14.15 16.39 -3.12
C GLN A 104 14.91 15.84 -1.91
N GLN A 105 14.41 15.92 -0.68
CA GLN A 105 15.20 15.52 0.51
C GLN A 105 14.77 14.25 1.25
N PHE A 106 13.58 13.71 0.99
CA PHE A 106 13.10 12.53 1.73
C PHE A 106 13.40 11.22 1.01
N ILE A 107 13.93 10.25 1.75
CA ILE A 107 13.92 8.85 1.32
C ILE A 107 12.47 8.36 1.44
N ARG A 108 11.92 7.82 0.35
CA ARG A 108 10.55 7.29 0.35
C ARG A 108 10.54 5.85 0.82
N ILE A 109 9.69 5.55 1.81
CA ILE A 109 9.49 4.21 2.34
C ILE A 109 8.15 3.69 1.84
N GLN A 110 8.18 2.48 1.28
CA GLN A 110 7.03 1.87 0.64
C GLN A 110 6.30 0.92 1.58
N THR A 111 5.00 0.82 1.39
CA THR A 111 4.14 -0.06 2.17
C THR A 111 3.73 -1.26 1.34
N MET A 112 4.12 -2.44 1.81
CA MET A 112 3.77 -3.73 1.21
C MET A 112 2.41 -4.16 1.77
N ARG A 113 1.46 -4.48 0.88
CA ARG A 113 0.10 -4.93 1.25
C ARG A 113 -0.28 -6.27 0.61
N SER A 114 0.70 -7.16 0.41
CA SER A 114 0.48 -8.56 0.06
C SER A 114 1.69 -9.40 0.45
N LEU A 115 1.51 -10.72 0.60
CA LEU A 115 2.62 -11.64 0.89
C LEU A 115 3.67 -11.62 -0.21
N GLU A 116 3.24 -11.51 -1.46
CA GLU A 116 4.12 -11.47 -2.62
C GLU A 116 4.97 -10.19 -2.64
N ALA A 117 4.37 -9.03 -2.27
CA ALA A 117 5.10 -7.77 -2.16
C ALA A 117 6.14 -7.82 -1.04
N MET A 118 5.75 -8.40 0.10
CA MET A 118 6.64 -8.64 1.24
C MET A 118 7.81 -9.55 0.86
N ALA A 119 7.55 -10.68 0.21
CA ALA A 119 8.58 -11.61 -0.23
C ALA A 119 9.54 -10.99 -1.26
N ASP A 120 9.02 -10.22 -2.22
CA ASP A 120 9.82 -9.49 -3.21
C ASP A 120 10.71 -8.41 -2.55
N ALA A 121 10.18 -7.69 -1.55
CA ALA A 121 10.97 -6.72 -0.79
C ALA A 121 12.10 -7.40 0.00
N GLU A 122 11.82 -8.53 0.65
CA GLU A 122 12.86 -9.32 1.35
C GLU A 122 13.92 -9.86 0.38
N GLU A 123 13.53 -10.35 -0.80
CA GLU A 123 14.45 -10.81 -1.85
C GLU A 123 15.36 -9.68 -2.35
N ARG A 124 14.81 -8.46 -2.44
CA ARG A 124 15.56 -7.23 -2.76
C ARG A 124 16.40 -6.70 -1.59
N GLY A 125 16.40 -7.37 -0.45
CA GLY A 125 17.24 -7.06 0.70
C GLY A 125 16.66 -6.01 1.65
N PHE A 126 15.40 -5.63 1.50
CA PHE A 126 14.72 -4.76 2.45
C PHE A 126 14.41 -5.52 3.75
N GLU A 127 14.35 -4.78 4.85
CA GLU A 127 13.78 -5.23 6.10
C GLU A 127 12.30 -4.83 6.15
N LEU A 128 11.44 -5.76 6.59
CA LEU A 128 10.01 -5.51 6.73
C LEU A 128 9.69 -5.10 8.15
N ILE A 129 9.18 -3.89 8.31
CA ILE A 129 8.66 -3.38 9.57
C ILE A 129 7.14 -3.44 9.52
N PHE A 130 6.57 -4.41 10.22
CA PHE A 130 5.13 -4.60 10.31
C PHE A 130 4.51 -3.51 11.20
N GLY A 131 3.45 -2.89 10.71
CA GLY A 131 2.66 -1.92 11.46
C GLY A 131 1.28 -2.48 11.80
N ASP A 132 0.70 -2.01 12.89
CA ASP A 132 -0.70 -2.26 13.18
C ASP A 132 -1.56 -1.53 12.15
N THR A 133 -2.36 -2.27 11.39
CA THR A 133 -3.30 -1.68 10.45
C THR A 133 -4.49 -1.10 11.20
N GLY A 134 -4.34 0.09 11.76
CA GLY A 134 -5.46 0.82 12.34
C GLY A 134 -5.12 1.68 13.55
N ILE A 135 -6.17 2.20 14.18
CA ILE A 135 -6.17 2.59 15.59
C ILE A 135 -5.97 1.30 16.40
N ASP A 136 -5.38 1.37 17.61
CA ASP A 136 -5.57 0.36 18.67
C ASP A 136 -7.07 0.22 18.94
N ASN A 137 -7.75 -0.48 18.06
CA ASN A 137 -9.18 -0.62 18.11
C ASN A 137 -9.46 -1.75 19.10
N ASP A 138 -10.42 -1.55 19.99
CA ASP A 138 -11.04 -2.66 20.69
C ASP A 138 -12.01 -3.43 19.78
N PHE A 139 -12.19 -3.01 18.52
CA PHE A 139 -13.21 -3.52 17.60
C PHE A 139 -12.78 -3.54 16.10
N GLY A 140 -13.29 -4.50 15.33
CA GLY A 140 -13.06 -4.63 13.89
C GLY A 140 -13.84 -5.82 13.33
N GLU A 141 -13.79 -6.05 12.02
CA GLU A 141 -14.53 -7.17 11.40
C GLU A 141 -13.82 -8.52 11.61
N ALA A 142 -12.48 -8.51 11.64
CA ALA A 142 -11.67 -9.71 11.86
C ALA A 142 -10.34 -9.37 12.55
N LYS A 143 -9.89 -10.28 13.42
CA LYS A 143 -8.54 -10.26 13.99
C LYS A 143 -7.66 -11.31 13.32
N TYR A 144 -6.37 -11.02 13.24
CA TYR A 144 -5.38 -11.98 12.73
C TYR A 144 -4.13 -11.98 13.60
N ILE A 145 -3.39 -13.09 13.55
CA ILE A 145 -2.07 -13.26 14.16
C ILE A 145 -1.07 -13.60 13.04
N LEU A 146 0.16 -13.09 13.15
CA LEU A 146 1.21 -13.25 12.14
C LEU A 146 2.45 -13.96 12.71
N TYR A 147 2.90 -14.97 11.98
CA TYR A 147 4.09 -15.75 12.26
C TYR A 147 5.07 -15.70 11.09
N ARG A 148 6.35 -15.85 11.39
CA ARG A 148 7.41 -16.12 10.41
C ARG A 148 8.00 -17.49 10.68
N ASN A 149 8.05 -18.32 9.67
CA ASN A 149 8.78 -19.59 9.76
C ASN A 149 10.29 -19.31 9.83
N ARG A 150 10.96 -19.73 10.91
CA ARG A 150 12.38 -19.44 11.16
C ARG A 150 13.33 -20.06 10.14
N SER A 151 12.98 -21.23 9.57
CA SER A 151 13.86 -21.94 8.63
C SER A 151 13.69 -21.48 7.19
N THR A 152 12.49 -21.02 6.80
CA THR A 152 12.19 -20.62 5.42
C THR A 152 11.99 -19.12 5.24
N GLY A 153 11.84 -18.35 6.32
CA GLY A 153 11.50 -16.93 6.30
C GLY A 153 10.04 -16.63 5.90
N LYS A 154 9.28 -17.64 5.47
CA LYS A 154 7.91 -17.45 4.97
C LYS A 154 6.96 -16.98 6.06
N LEU A 155 6.13 -16.01 5.72
CA LEU A 155 5.06 -15.51 6.58
C LEU A 155 3.85 -16.45 6.56
N TYR A 156 3.24 -16.64 7.72
CA TYR A 156 2.00 -17.39 7.93
C TYR A 156 1.09 -16.58 8.84
N TRP A 157 -0.20 -16.49 8.51
CA TRP A 157 -1.18 -15.76 9.31
C TRP A 157 -2.47 -16.57 9.43
N THR A 158 -3.19 -16.39 10.53
CA THR A 158 -4.52 -17.00 10.72
C THR A 158 -5.44 -16.06 11.48
N GLY A 159 -6.74 -16.15 11.17
CA GLY A 159 -7.81 -15.50 11.92
C GLY A 159 -8.55 -16.46 12.86
N ASP A 160 -8.20 -17.75 12.81
CA ASP A 160 -8.80 -18.79 13.64
C ASP A 160 -7.93 -19.04 14.86
N TYR A 161 -8.48 -18.77 16.04
CA TYR A 161 -7.79 -19.00 17.30
C TYR A 161 -7.33 -20.46 17.50
N ARG A 162 -8.00 -21.42 16.85
CA ARG A 162 -7.65 -22.85 16.94
C ARG A 162 -6.45 -23.23 16.08
N GLU A 163 -6.17 -22.45 15.05
CA GLU A 163 -4.99 -22.61 14.17
C GLU A 163 -3.78 -21.84 14.70
N MET A 164 -3.93 -21.20 15.87
CA MET A 164 -2.83 -20.51 16.53
C MET A 164 -1.67 -21.49 16.70
N VAL A 165 -0.52 -21.13 16.13
CA VAL A 165 0.74 -21.83 16.39
C VAL A 165 1.16 -21.41 17.79
N THR A 166 0.53 -22.01 18.81
CA THR A 166 0.81 -21.66 20.20
C THR A 166 2.23 -22.09 20.56
N THR A 167 2.94 -21.17 21.19
CA THR A 167 4.08 -21.47 22.07
C THR A 167 3.65 -22.21 23.35
N SER A 168 2.35 -22.46 23.54
CA SER A 168 1.77 -23.23 24.64
C SER A 168 0.91 -24.40 24.13
N ASP A 169 1.57 -25.55 24.01
CA ASP A 169 1.10 -26.93 24.21
C ASP A 169 -0.26 -27.37 23.61
N ALA A 170 -0.21 -28.08 22.47
CA ALA A 170 -0.68 -29.47 22.36
C ALA A 170 -0.48 -30.01 20.93
N LEU A 171 0.75 -30.45 20.62
CA LEU A 171 1.09 -31.69 19.85
C LEU A 171 2.46 -31.66 19.17
N ASP A 172 3.20 -30.56 19.19
CA ASP A 172 4.61 -30.61 18.75
C ASP A 172 5.45 -29.53 19.44
N LYS A 173 6.37 -29.92 20.32
CA LYS A 173 7.40 -29.04 20.91
C LYS A 173 8.29 -28.40 19.83
N ASP A 174 8.23 -28.92 18.61
CA ASP A 174 8.97 -28.46 17.45
C ASP A 174 8.30 -27.25 16.75
N SER A 175 7.01 -26.99 16.99
CA SER A 175 6.24 -25.94 16.29
C SER A 175 6.60 -24.51 16.75
N SER A 176 6.81 -24.29 18.04
CA SER A 176 7.30 -23.00 18.56
C SER A 176 8.77 -22.73 18.23
N ALA A 177 9.56 -23.79 18.01
CA ALA A 177 10.93 -23.69 17.51
C ALA A 177 10.96 -23.36 16.00
N LYS A 178 9.93 -23.77 15.25
CA LYS A 178 9.81 -23.53 13.79
C LYS A 178 9.29 -22.14 13.43
N PHE A 179 8.51 -21.50 14.31
CA PHE A 179 7.85 -20.23 13.99
C PHE A 179 8.14 -19.15 15.03
N GLU A 180 8.39 -17.94 14.55
CA GLU A 180 8.54 -16.71 15.30
C GLU A 180 7.23 -15.94 15.24
N LEU A 181 6.71 -15.51 16.39
CA LEU A 181 5.58 -14.59 16.43
C LEU A 181 6.07 -13.20 16.00
N ILE A 182 5.52 -12.68 14.91
CA ILE A 182 5.84 -11.35 14.40
C ILE A 182 4.88 -10.31 14.99
N GLN A 183 3.58 -10.63 15.00
CA GLN A 183 2.53 -9.75 15.52
C GLN A 183 1.42 -10.60 16.14
N SER A 184 1.05 -10.28 17.38
CA SER A 184 -0.09 -10.90 18.08
C SER A 184 -1.42 -10.40 17.49
N TRP A 185 -2.56 -10.89 17.98
CA TRP A 185 -3.89 -10.53 17.50
C TRP A 185 -4.07 -9.01 17.26
N PHE A 186 -4.10 -8.62 15.99
CA PHE A 186 -4.35 -7.25 15.54
C PHE A 186 -5.64 -7.22 14.71
N TRP A 187 -6.37 -6.10 14.78
CA TRP A 187 -7.56 -5.90 13.96
C TRP A 187 -7.18 -5.49 12.55
N VAL A 188 -7.96 -5.98 11.59
CA VAL A 188 -7.80 -5.62 10.19
C VAL A 188 -8.90 -4.69 9.75
N ARG A 189 -8.47 -3.73 8.96
CA ARG A 189 -9.35 -2.79 8.29
C ARG A 189 -10.11 -3.44 7.16
N SER A 190 -11.43 -3.30 7.17
CA SER A 190 -12.30 -3.86 6.14
C SER A 190 -12.23 -3.13 4.79
N ASP A 191 -11.78 -1.87 4.78
CA ASP A 191 -11.49 -1.14 3.54
C ASP A 191 -10.13 -1.53 2.93
N LYS A 192 -9.33 -2.34 3.63
CA LYS A 192 -8.07 -2.85 3.10
C LYS A 192 -8.25 -4.28 2.60
N PRO A 193 -7.83 -4.56 1.36
CA PRO A 193 -8.05 -5.85 0.73
C PRO A 193 -7.09 -6.95 1.19
N PHE A 194 -6.08 -6.62 1.99
CA PHE A 194 -5.16 -7.58 2.58
C PHE A 194 -4.91 -7.20 4.04
N PRO A 195 -4.97 -8.17 4.97
CA PRO A 195 -4.88 -7.92 6.40
C PRO A 195 -3.54 -7.36 6.86
N LEU A 196 -2.44 -7.68 6.20
CA LEU A 196 -1.11 -7.29 6.65
C LEU A 196 -0.62 -6.06 5.89
N ALA A 197 0.13 -5.23 6.59
CA ALA A 197 0.95 -4.20 5.98
C ALA A 197 2.33 -4.14 6.63
N ALA A 198 3.35 -3.87 5.83
CA ALA A 198 4.70 -3.66 6.33
C ALA A 198 5.41 -2.58 5.52
N TYR A 199 6.20 -1.76 6.18
CA TYR A 199 7.14 -0.87 5.52
C TYR A 199 8.35 -1.65 5.02
N ALA A 200 8.74 -1.45 3.77
CA ALA A 200 9.98 -1.96 3.20
C ALA A 200 11.10 -0.94 3.47
N VAL A 201 11.93 -1.24 4.47
CA VAL A 201 12.97 -0.34 4.98
C VAL A 201 14.35 -0.82 4.53
N PRO A 202 15.20 0.05 3.95
CA PRO A 202 16.59 -0.33 3.66
C PRO A 202 17.31 -0.70 4.97
N LYS A 203 18.00 -1.86 5.00
CA LYS A 203 18.71 -2.35 6.20
C LYS A 203 19.74 -1.38 6.78
N GLU A 204 20.31 -0.55 5.93
CA GLU A 204 21.35 0.41 6.29
C GLU A 204 20.80 1.83 6.50
N LEU A 205 19.47 1.99 6.65
CA LEU A 205 18.86 3.30 6.89
C LEU A 205 19.33 3.87 8.24
N PRO A 206 20.07 4.99 8.27
CA PRO A 206 20.59 5.54 9.53
C PRO A 206 19.46 5.99 10.46
N VAL A 207 19.58 5.73 11.75
CA VAL A 207 18.64 6.27 12.77
C VAL A 207 18.66 7.80 12.72
N GLY A 208 17.48 8.41 12.83
CA GLY A 208 17.27 9.85 12.69
C GLY A 208 17.03 10.29 11.24
N THR A 209 17.06 9.37 10.28
CA THR A 209 16.78 9.70 8.87
C THR A 209 15.33 10.14 8.70
N ARG A 210 15.16 11.27 8.03
CA ARG A 210 13.87 11.80 7.60
C ARG A 210 13.40 11.05 6.37
N VAL A 211 12.17 10.53 6.45
CA VAL A 211 11.55 9.74 5.38
C VAL A 211 10.17 10.25 5.07
N PHE A 212 9.67 9.85 3.90
CA PHE A 212 8.27 10.02 3.54
C PHE A 212 7.63 8.63 3.44
N LEU A 213 6.55 8.41 4.20
CA LEU A 213 5.80 7.16 4.19
C LEU A 213 4.71 7.27 3.12
N ASP A 214 4.87 6.51 2.04
CA ASP A 214 4.04 6.63 0.83
C ASP A 214 2.58 6.19 1.00
N ASP A 215 2.35 5.36 2.01
CA ASP A 215 1.04 4.86 2.41
C ASP A 215 1.12 4.49 3.88
N LEU A 216 0.66 5.38 4.75
CA LEU A 216 0.71 5.19 6.19
C LEU A 216 -0.06 3.92 6.56
N ILE A 217 0.52 3.08 7.41
CA ILE A 217 -0.13 1.88 7.93
C ILE A 217 -1.06 2.27 9.07
N GLU A 218 -0.56 3.14 9.96
CA GLU A 218 -1.24 3.65 11.14
C GLU A 218 -2.45 4.52 10.78
N ASP A 219 -3.43 4.60 11.69
CA ASP A 219 -4.55 5.53 11.57
C ASP A 219 -4.25 6.85 12.27
N VAL A 220 -3.39 7.65 11.64
CA VAL A 220 -3.16 9.03 12.06
C VAL A 220 -4.30 9.90 11.56
N LEU A 221 -4.99 10.55 12.51
CA LEU A 221 -6.11 11.44 12.24
C LEU A 221 -5.64 12.89 12.17
N GLU A 222 -6.02 13.57 11.10
CA GLU A 222 -5.92 15.00 10.97
C GLU A 222 -7.28 15.63 11.31
N GLN A 223 -7.24 16.64 12.18
CA GLN A 223 -8.41 17.43 12.48
C GLN A 223 -8.59 18.51 11.41
N THR A 224 -9.58 18.34 10.55
CA THR A 224 -9.82 19.24 9.41
C THR A 224 -10.68 20.46 9.77
N ARG A 225 -11.41 20.39 10.90
CA ARG A 225 -12.23 21.49 11.45
C ARG A 225 -12.33 21.39 12.98
N ASN A 226 -12.51 22.53 13.64
CA ASN A 226 -12.74 22.62 15.09
C ASN A 226 -14.09 22.02 15.56
N GLN A 227 -14.93 21.50 14.65
CA GLN A 227 -16.20 20.85 14.95
C GLN A 227 -16.14 19.31 14.96
N GLY A 228 -14.94 18.73 15.13
CA GLY A 228 -14.76 17.27 15.25
C GLY A 228 -14.79 16.53 13.91
N CYS A 229 -14.54 17.23 12.79
CA CYS A 229 -14.33 16.56 11.49
C CYS A 229 -12.90 16.00 11.43
N GLU A 230 -12.76 14.72 11.72
CA GLU A 230 -11.50 14.00 11.61
C GLU A 230 -11.42 13.29 10.26
N LYS A 231 -10.23 13.33 9.64
CA LYS A 231 -9.96 12.57 8.43
C LYS A 231 -8.60 11.90 8.57
N ARG A 232 -8.50 10.68 8.06
CA ARG A 232 -7.26 9.93 8.08
C ARG A 232 -6.23 10.50 7.10
N VAL A 233 -4.99 10.59 7.56
CA VAL A 233 -3.81 10.85 6.75
C VAL A 233 -3.39 9.58 6.02
N ASN A 234 -3.22 9.67 4.70
CA ASN A 234 -2.87 8.49 3.89
C ASN A 234 -1.37 8.32 3.65
N ALA A 235 -0.59 9.41 3.68
CA ALA A 235 0.85 9.41 3.50
C ALA A 235 1.40 10.59 4.29
N TRP A 236 2.57 10.46 4.92
CA TRP A 236 3.08 11.52 5.80
C TRP A 236 4.60 11.44 6.00
N PRO A 237 5.27 12.56 6.30
CA PRO A 237 6.65 12.54 6.77
C PRO A 237 6.80 11.84 8.12
N ALA A 238 7.95 11.19 8.31
CA ALA A 238 8.30 10.53 9.56
C ALA A 238 9.83 10.49 9.76
N THR A 239 10.24 10.06 10.94
CA THR A 239 11.65 9.85 11.29
C THR A 239 11.91 8.39 11.65
N TRP A 240 12.91 7.77 11.04
CA TRP A 240 13.32 6.40 11.38
C TRP A 240 14.02 6.37 12.75
N ASN A 241 13.47 5.64 13.72
CA ASN A 241 14.02 5.56 15.07
C ASN A 241 14.89 4.30 15.32
N GLY A 242 15.13 3.50 14.29
CA GLY A 242 15.89 2.23 14.39
C GLY A 242 15.03 1.00 14.65
N LYS A 243 13.72 1.17 14.90
CA LYS A 243 12.76 0.08 15.08
C LYS A 243 11.48 0.28 14.29
N THR A 244 10.96 1.51 14.29
CA THR A 244 9.75 1.94 13.59
C THR A 244 9.90 3.41 13.16
N PHE A 245 8.80 4.01 12.69
CA PHE A 245 8.74 5.41 12.27
C PHE A 245 8.03 6.26 13.30
N ASP A 246 8.69 7.33 13.75
CA ASP A 246 8.06 8.40 14.50
C ASP A 246 7.36 9.31 13.48
N VAL A 247 6.05 9.13 13.31
CA VAL A 247 5.23 9.91 12.38
C VAL A 247 5.07 11.32 12.92
N ASP A 248 5.33 12.32 12.08
CA ASP A 248 5.21 13.71 12.50
C ASP A 248 3.76 14.01 12.91
N PRO A 249 3.52 14.77 14.00
CA PRO A 249 2.18 15.12 14.40
C PRO A 249 1.49 15.84 13.23
N PRO A 250 0.29 15.38 12.81
CA PRO A 250 -0.44 16.06 11.75
C PRO A 250 -0.74 17.49 12.20
N TYR A 251 -0.62 18.43 11.26
CA TYR A 251 -0.80 19.85 11.55
C TYR A 251 -2.20 20.08 12.14
N LYS A 252 -2.27 20.63 13.36
CA LYS A 252 -3.52 21.18 13.87
C LYS A 252 -3.70 22.53 13.18
N SER A 253 -4.69 22.64 12.30
CA SER A 253 -5.03 23.95 11.78
C SER A 253 -5.50 24.82 12.94
N ASP A 254 -4.66 25.76 13.37
CA ASP A 254 -5.07 26.89 14.21
C ASP A 254 -5.92 27.85 13.37
N LEU A 255 -7.06 27.36 12.87
CA LEU A 255 -8.12 28.23 12.37
C LEU A 255 -8.79 28.83 13.61
N VAL A 256 -8.11 29.82 14.18
CA VAL A 256 -8.69 30.81 15.06
C VAL A 256 -9.76 31.53 14.24
N GLY A 257 -11.02 31.36 14.63
CA GLY A 257 -12.13 32.13 14.09
C GLY A 257 -12.03 33.61 14.47
#